data_AF-A0A7V4CTS6-F1
#
_entry.id   AF-A0A7V4CTS6-F1
#
_cell.length_a   1.000
_cell.length_b   1.000
_cell.length_c   1.000
_cell.angle_alpha   90.00
_cell.angle_beta   90.00
_cell.angle_gamma   90.00
#
_symmetry.space_group_name_H-M   'P 1'
#
loop_
_entity.id
_entity.type
_entity.pdbx_description
1 polymer ?
#
loop_
_entity_poly.entity_id
_entity_poly.type
_entity_poly.pdbx_seq_one_letter_code
_entity_poly.pdbx_strand_id
1 'polypeptide(L)'
;MKPYLTYASTTLIALLFTLNSCSGVKEVQSYFNSNSIVIDGLKNDWEGKLNFDSKSKLAVGFQNDKENIFLCITTNDRANIMKILRLGLTIWFEPKGDGKTIGIKYPLFDMERMRNVPLRNELPDNERENPDERFKKMILSQNEISIVNEDDYPLFLVSNNDEKNIQAKIDVSKETFVYEIKIPLSTNKQAKYFIESAPSEKIKIGIVTNELKLDSPIGRPGKGMNRGDGKQPSQGESSGRRPQGMPEGRNFGMNTDPIKLWYEVKLTD
;
A
#
# COMPACT_ATOMS: atom_id res chain seq x y z
N MET A 1 -44.31 -25.14 65.17
CA MET A 1 -44.01 -26.45 64.56
C MET A 1 -43.77 -26.20 63.07
N LYS A 2 -42.53 -26.37 62.59
CA LYS A 2 -42.08 -26.18 61.19
C LYS A 2 -42.61 -27.29 60.26
N PRO A 3 -42.41 -27.28 58.92
CA PRO A 3 -42.29 -26.20 57.90
C PRO A 3 -43.06 -26.55 56.58
N TYR A 4 -43.00 -25.72 55.51
CA TYR A 4 -42.53 -26.00 54.12
C TYR A 4 -43.37 -25.08 53.19
N LEU A 5 -42.98 -24.50 52.04
CA LEU A 5 -41.83 -24.59 51.15
C LEU A 5 -41.96 -23.32 50.26
N THR A 6 -41.04 -22.35 50.34
CA THR A 6 -41.04 -21.18 49.45
C THR A 6 -40.04 -21.46 48.33
N TYR A 7 -40.52 -21.61 47.10
CA TYR A 7 -39.66 -21.76 45.93
C TYR A 7 -38.95 -20.42 45.66
N ALA A 8 -37.71 -20.30 46.09
CA ALA A 8 -36.81 -19.26 45.62
C ALA A 8 -36.48 -19.58 44.15
N SER A 9 -37.14 -18.87 43.23
CA SER A 9 -36.83 -18.91 41.81
C SER A 9 -35.49 -18.20 41.59
N THR A 10 -34.39 -18.95 41.69
CA THR A 10 -33.07 -18.45 41.33
C THR A 10 -32.92 -18.52 39.81
N THR A 11 -33.32 -17.45 39.11
CA THR A 11 -32.96 -17.28 37.71
C THR A 11 -31.51 -16.78 37.67
N LEU A 12 -30.58 -17.71 37.41
CA LEU A 12 -29.18 -17.43 37.16
C LEU A 12 -29.06 -16.74 35.78
N ILE A 13 -28.97 -15.42 35.75
CA ILE A 13 -28.67 -14.68 34.52
C ILE A 13 -27.16 -14.80 34.27
N ALA A 14 -26.79 -15.74 33.41
CA ALA A 14 -25.44 -15.83 32.86
C ALA A 14 -25.23 -14.65 31.91
N LEU A 15 -24.57 -13.61 32.40
CA LEU A 15 -24.15 -12.44 31.61
C LEU A 15 -22.96 -12.85 30.72
N LEU A 16 -23.28 -13.44 29.56
CA LEU A 16 -22.33 -13.66 28.48
C LEU A 16 -21.93 -12.29 27.89
N PHE A 17 -20.85 -11.70 28.43
CA PHE A 17 -20.11 -10.66 27.72
C PHE A 17 -19.44 -11.28 26.50
N THR A 18 -20.14 -11.28 25.36
CA THR A 18 -19.53 -11.55 24.07
C THR A 18 -18.68 -10.34 23.69
N LEU A 19 -17.39 -10.40 24.02
CA LEU A 19 -16.37 -9.48 23.50
C LEU A 19 -16.24 -9.74 21.99
N ASN A 20 -17.14 -9.14 21.21
CA ASN A 20 -16.93 -8.94 19.79
C ASN A 20 -15.81 -7.91 19.64
N SER A 21 -14.56 -8.36 19.63
CA SER A 21 -13.43 -7.57 19.15
C SER A 21 -13.58 -7.43 17.63
N CYS A 22 -14.54 -6.60 17.23
CA CYS A 22 -14.59 -6.04 15.89
C CYS A 22 -13.20 -5.46 15.60
N SER A 23 -12.64 -5.68 14.41
CA SER A 23 -11.35 -5.09 14.02
C SER A 23 -11.48 -3.56 14.05
N GLY A 24 -11.23 -2.99 15.22
CA GLY A 24 -11.59 -1.63 15.56
C GLY A 24 -10.69 -0.63 14.85
N VAL A 25 -11.31 0.41 14.32
CA VAL A 25 -10.61 1.65 13.97
C VAL A 25 -9.83 2.09 15.21
N LYS A 26 -8.52 2.28 15.06
CA LYS A 26 -7.66 2.66 16.18
C LYS A 26 -7.73 4.17 16.39
N GLU A 27 -8.13 4.60 17.58
CA GLU A 27 -8.02 6.02 17.95
C GLU A 27 -6.58 6.35 18.32
N VAL A 28 -6.02 7.38 17.68
CA VAL A 28 -4.68 7.91 17.97
C VAL A 28 -4.71 9.42 17.94
N GLN A 29 -3.86 10.05 18.74
CA GLN A 29 -3.59 11.49 18.63
C GLN A 29 -2.31 11.69 17.82
N SER A 30 -2.36 12.60 16.86
CA SER A 30 -1.16 13.04 16.14
C SER A 30 -0.26 13.90 17.03
N TYR A 31 1.05 13.86 16.81
CA TYR A 31 1.96 14.76 17.50
C TYR A 31 2.00 16.11 16.78
N PHE A 32 1.80 17.20 17.51
CA PHE A 32 2.04 18.52 16.97
C PHE A 32 3.53 18.69 16.70
N ASN A 33 3.87 19.21 15.53
CA ASN A 33 5.24 19.51 15.17
C ASN A 33 5.42 21.00 14.83
N SER A 34 6.25 21.67 15.62
CA SER A 34 6.68 23.05 15.37
C SER A 34 7.91 23.16 14.47
N ASN A 35 8.56 22.03 14.17
CA ASN A 35 9.75 21.95 13.31
C ASN A 35 9.36 21.47 11.91
N SER A 36 10.16 21.79 10.89
CA SER A 36 9.94 21.28 9.54
C SER A 36 10.24 19.78 9.46
N ILE A 37 9.25 18.95 9.11
CA ILE A 37 9.48 17.56 8.67
C ILE A 37 9.99 17.59 7.24
N VAL A 38 11.07 16.87 6.97
CA VAL A 38 11.58 16.70 5.61
C VAL A 38 11.07 15.37 5.07
N ILE A 39 10.42 15.38 3.91
CA ILE A 39 9.91 14.16 3.27
C ILE A 39 11.02 13.52 2.44
N ASP A 40 11.96 12.85 3.12
CA ASP A 40 13.18 12.29 2.55
C ASP A 40 13.24 10.75 2.54
N GLY A 41 12.24 10.10 3.13
CA GLY A 41 12.17 8.65 3.28
C GLY A 41 12.97 8.13 4.48
N LEU A 42 13.37 8.99 5.41
CA LEU A 42 14.12 8.61 6.61
C LEU A 42 13.22 8.70 7.85
N LYS A 43 13.40 7.77 8.78
CA LYS A 43 12.56 7.70 9.99
C LYS A 43 12.99 8.65 11.12
N ASN A 44 13.99 9.51 10.89
CA ASN A 44 14.65 10.29 11.94
C ASN A 44 13.67 11.26 12.64
N ASP A 45 12.77 11.87 11.87
CA ASP A 45 11.76 12.81 12.39
C ASP A 45 10.63 12.13 13.22
N TRP A 46 10.64 10.79 13.25
CA TRP A 46 9.57 9.93 13.78
C TRP A 46 9.97 9.15 15.03
N GLU A 47 11.17 9.37 15.56
CA GLU A 47 11.66 8.64 16.73
C GLU A 47 10.72 8.81 17.93
N GLY A 48 10.28 7.69 18.52
CA GLY A 48 9.30 7.65 19.61
C GLY A 48 7.83 7.93 19.22
N LYS A 49 7.54 8.21 17.94
CA LYS A 49 6.20 8.61 17.46
C LYS A 49 5.48 7.56 16.60
N LEU A 50 6.09 6.39 16.43
CA LEU A 50 5.55 5.27 15.64
C LEU A 50 4.83 4.26 16.54
N ASN A 51 3.62 3.87 16.17
CA ASN A 51 2.84 2.83 16.83
C ASN A 51 2.90 1.54 16.01
N PHE A 52 3.45 0.47 16.59
CA PHE A 52 3.53 -0.83 15.92
C PHE A 52 2.20 -1.59 16.00
N ASP A 53 1.68 -2.02 14.84
CA ASP A 53 0.57 -2.93 14.73
C ASP A 53 1.08 -4.35 14.44
N SER A 54 0.94 -5.25 15.42
CA SER A 54 1.44 -6.62 15.33
C SER A 54 0.74 -7.46 14.25
N LYS A 55 -0.53 -7.15 13.94
CA LYS A 55 -1.34 -7.91 12.96
C LYS A 55 -0.87 -7.66 11.54
N SER A 56 -0.69 -6.39 11.16
CA SER A 56 -0.18 -5.98 9.85
C SER A 56 1.34 -5.97 9.77
N LYS A 57 2.04 -5.97 10.92
CA LYS A 57 3.49 -5.80 11.01
C LYS A 57 3.99 -4.48 10.42
N LEU A 58 3.19 -3.43 10.56
CA LEU A 58 3.55 -2.05 10.21
C LEU A 58 3.68 -1.21 11.48
N ALA A 59 4.66 -0.30 11.53
CA ALA A 59 4.66 0.79 12.49
C ALA A 59 4.23 2.08 11.80
N VAL A 60 3.27 2.79 12.42
CA VAL A 60 2.61 3.96 11.82
C VAL A 60 2.66 5.14 12.78
N GLY A 61 3.08 6.30 12.29
CA GLY A 61 3.10 7.55 13.04
C GLY A 61 2.32 8.64 12.33
N PHE A 62 1.69 9.51 13.12
CA PHE A 62 0.97 10.67 12.64
C PHE A 62 1.52 11.92 13.33
N GLN A 63 1.88 12.92 12.55
CA GLN A 63 2.23 14.25 13.03
C GLN A 63 1.42 15.28 12.26
N ASN A 64 1.23 16.47 12.81
CA ASN A 64 0.65 17.58 12.07
C ASN A 64 1.27 18.90 12.53
N ASP A 65 1.25 19.88 11.64
CA ASP A 65 1.46 21.28 11.98
C ASP A 65 0.14 22.04 11.73
N LYS A 66 0.20 23.38 11.66
CA LYS A 66 -0.97 24.22 11.40
C LYS A 66 -1.54 24.08 9.99
N GLU A 67 -0.76 23.63 9.04
CA GLU A 67 -1.02 23.64 7.60
C GLU A 67 -0.99 22.25 6.96
N ASN A 68 -0.41 21.24 7.60
CA ASN A 68 -0.15 19.93 7.00
C ASN A 68 -0.34 18.80 8.01
N ILE A 69 -0.77 17.66 7.50
CA ILE A 69 -0.66 16.37 8.18
C ILE A 69 0.47 15.56 7.55
N PHE A 70 1.17 14.82 8.40
CA PHE A 70 2.26 13.96 8.04
C PHE A 70 1.98 12.54 8.51
N LEU A 71 2.36 11.56 7.70
CA LEU A 71 2.27 10.15 8.01
C LEU A 71 3.59 9.47 7.69
N CYS A 72 4.06 8.61 8.61
CA CYS A 72 5.15 7.68 8.34
C CYS A 72 4.70 6.24 8.57
N ILE A 73 5.10 5.36 7.65
CA ILE A 73 4.89 3.93 7.73
C ILE A 73 6.25 3.26 7.62
N THR A 74 6.56 2.35 8.54
CA THR A 74 7.77 1.53 8.47
C THR A 74 7.48 0.06 8.64
N THR A 75 8.29 -0.78 7.99
CA THR A 75 8.25 -2.24 8.18
C THR A 75 9.57 -2.86 7.78
N ASN A 76 9.93 -3.95 8.45
CA ASN A 76 11.01 -4.85 8.06
C ASN A 76 10.46 -6.22 7.59
N ASP A 77 9.14 -6.37 7.49
CA ASP A 77 8.54 -7.61 6.98
C ASP A 77 8.68 -7.66 5.46
N ARG A 78 9.55 -8.56 4.99
CA ARG A 78 9.85 -8.71 3.56
C ARG A 78 8.62 -8.91 2.69
N ALA A 79 7.57 -9.59 3.18
CA ALA A 79 6.35 -9.81 2.42
C ALA A 79 5.58 -8.50 2.24
N ASN A 80 5.46 -7.68 3.30
CA ASN A 80 4.87 -6.35 3.21
C ASN A 80 5.66 -5.41 2.30
N ILE A 81 7.00 -5.38 2.41
CA ILE A 81 7.83 -4.53 1.54
C ILE A 81 7.56 -4.87 0.07
N MET A 82 7.64 -6.15 -0.28
CA MET A 82 7.44 -6.57 -1.67
C MET A 82 5.99 -6.38 -2.13
N LYS A 83 5.00 -6.51 -1.24
CA LYS A 83 3.60 -6.21 -1.51
C LYS A 83 3.42 -4.73 -1.81
N ILE A 84 3.93 -3.83 -0.98
CA ILE A 84 3.84 -2.38 -1.17
C ILE A 84 4.52 -1.94 -2.47
N LEU A 85 5.74 -2.42 -2.75
CA LEU A 85 6.46 -2.06 -3.98
C LEU A 85 5.74 -2.53 -5.25
N ARG A 86 5.01 -3.66 -5.19
CA ARG A 86 4.32 -4.25 -6.35
C ARG A 86 2.88 -3.80 -6.52
N LEU A 87 2.19 -3.46 -5.44
CA LEU A 87 0.79 -3.08 -5.47
C LEU A 87 0.62 -1.56 -5.36
N GLY A 88 1.62 -0.87 -4.82
CA GLY A 88 1.47 0.50 -4.36
C GLY A 88 0.69 0.58 -3.04
N LEU A 89 0.57 1.78 -2.54
CA LEU A 89 -0.29 2.14 -1.41
C LEU A 89 -1.30 3.19 -1.86
N THR A 90 -2.51 3.11 -1.32
CA THR A 90 -3.45 4.21 -1.23
C THR A 90 -3.56 4.63 0.23
N ILE A 91 -3.30 5.90 0.51
CA ILE A 91 -3.61 6.53 1.79
C ILE A 91 -4.95 7.25 1.65
N TRP A 92 -5.98 6.71 2.27
CA TRP A 92 -7.33 7.27 2.29
C TRP A 92 -7.48 8.29 3.40
N PHE A 93 -8.09 9.42 3.10
CA PHE A 93 -8.41 10.49 4.03
C PHE A 93 -9.90 10.74 3.99
N GLU A 94 -10.57 10.48 5.12
CA GLU A 94 -11.99 10.68 5.35
C GLU A 94 -12.17 11.76 6.44
N PRO A 95 -12.30 13.05 6.07
CA PRO A 95 -12.63 14.10 7.03
C PRO A 95 -13.95 13.82 7.75
N LYS A 96 -14.13 14.37 8.96
CA LYS A 96 -15.45 14.39 9.58
C LYS A 96 -16.36 15.41 8.88
N GLY A 97 -17.67 15.19 8.98
CA GLY A 97 -18.67 16.09 8.41
C GLY A 97 -18.96 15.80 6.95
N ASP A 98 -19.04 16.84 6.13
CA ASP A 98 -19.35 16.83 4.70
C ASP A 98 -18.09 16.90 3.80
N GLY A 99 -16.91 16.84 4.41
CA GLY A 99 -15.64 16.85 3.69
C GLY A 99 -15.47 15.64 2.77
N LYS A 100 -14.88 15.87 1.60
CA LYS A 100 -14.70 14.83 0.58
C LYS A 100 -13.65 13.81 0.99
N THR A 101 -13.97 12.54 0.75
CA THR A 101 -13.00 11.46 0.88
C THR A 101 -12.08 11.45 -0.33
N ILE A 102 -10.76 11.45 -0.09
CA ILE A 102 -9.76 11.35 -1.14
C ILE A 102 -8.76 10.24 -0.83
N GLY A 103 -8.26 9.59 -1.87
CA GLY A 103 -7.17 8.63 -1.78
C GLY A 103 -5.92 9.18 -2.44
N ILE A 104 -4.77 9.01 -1.79
CA ILE A 104 -3.46 9.37 -2.35
C ILE A 104 -2.68 8.10 -2.68
N LYS A 105 -2.43 7.88 -3.97
CA LYS A 105 -1.70 6.71 -4.48
C LYS A 105 -0.23 7.02 -4.69
N TYR A 106 0.63 6.31 -3.94
CA TYR A 106 2.08 6.32 -4.09
C TYR A 106 2.69 5.11 -3.36
N PRO A 107 3.66 4.37 -3.92
CA PRO A 107 4.11 4.47 -5.30
C PRO A 107 3.00 4.01 -6.24
N LEU A 108 3.03 4.48 -7.48
CA LEU A 108 2.08 4.08 -8.50
C LEU A 108 2.48 2.73 -9.07
N PHE A 109 1.55 1.79 -9.12
CA PHE A 109 1.77 0.57 -9.85
C PHE A 109 1.36 0.73 -11.30
N ASP A 110 2.28 0.42 -12.22
CA ASP A 110 2.04 0.50 -13.66
C ASP A 110 2.48 -0.82 -14.33
N MET A 111 1.49 -1.58 -14.81
CA MET A 111 1.70 -2.84 -15.52
C MET A 111 2.40 -2.66 -16.86
N GLU A 112 2.23 -1.52 -17.55
CA GLU A 112 2.93 -1.25 -18.80
C GLU A 112 4.42 -0.98 -18.54
N ARG A 113 4.74 -0.20 -17.51
CA ARG A 113 6.13 -0.01 -17.07
C ARG A 113 6.78 -1.33 -16.67
N MET A 114 6.04 -2.22 -16.00
CA MET A 114 6.48 -3.59 -15.68
C MET A 114 6.76 -4.45 -16.92
N ARG A 115 5.91 -4.38 -17.97
CA ARG A 115 6.11 -5.16 -19.22
C ARG A 115 7.38 -4.75 -19.96
N ASN A 116 7.79 -3.49 -19.83
CA ASN A 116 8.98 -2.93 -20.48
C ASN A 116 10.27 -3.14 -19.68
N VAL A 117 10.24 -3.97 -18.63
CA VAL A 117 11.43 -4.43 -17.90
C VAL A 117 11.98 -5.67 -18.63
N PRO A 118 13.03 -5.57 -19.48
CA PRO A 118 13.67 -6.72 -20.12
C PRO A 118 13.93 -7.87 -19.15
N LEU A 119 13.66 -9.08 -19.62
CA LEU A 119 13.82 -10.28 -18.84
C LEU A 119 15.32 -10.52 -18.61
N ARG A 120 15.67 -11.15 -17.47
CA ARG A 120 17.06 -11.43 -17.07
C ARG A 120 17.90 -12.14 -18.15
N ASN A 121 17.25 -12.87 -19.05
CA ASN A 121 17.90 -13.64 -20.12
C ASN A 121 18.13 -12.83 -21.41
N GLU A 122 17.64 -11.59 -21.47
CA GLU A 122 17.77 -10.67 -22.62
C GLU A 122 18.91 -9.66 -22.41
N LEU A 123 19.52 -9.64 -21.22
CA LEU A 123 20.62 -8.72 -20.87
C LEU A 123 21.99 -9.41 -21.00
N PRO A 124 23.02 -8.71 -21.52
CA PRO A 124 24.38 -9.22 -21.54
C PRO A 124 24.94 -9.46 -20.12
N ASP A 125 25.90 -10.37 -19.95
CA ASP A 125 26.37 -10.87 -18.64
C ASP A 125 26.84 -9.78 -17.67
N ASN A 126 27.37 -8.68 -18.19
CA ASN A 126 27.85 -7.50 -17.45
C ASN A 126 26.72 -6.57 -16.96
N GLU A 127 25.49 -6.73 -17.44
CA GLU A 127 24.30 -5.93 -17.10
C GLU A 127 23.26 -6.74 -16.31
N ARG A 128 23.62 -7.94 -15.85
CA ARG A 128 22.76 -8.83 -15.05
C ARG A 128 22.56 -8.32 -13.61
N GLU A 129 21.99 -7.13 -13.47
CA GLU A 129 21.43 -6.69 -12.19
C GLU A 129 20.31 -7.65 -11.76
N ASN A 130 20.18 -7.89 -10.45
CA ASN A 130 19.08 -8.67 -9.92
C ASN A 130 17.75 -8.02 -10.35
N PRO A 131 16.81 -8.74 -11.01
CA PRO A 131 15.53 -8.20 -11.42
C PRO A 131 14.77 -7.47 -10.31
N ASP A 132 14.91 -7.93 -9.05
CA ASP A 132 14.29 -7.29 -7.89
C ASP A 132 14.91 -5.90 -7.59
N GLU A 133 16.23 -5.75 -7.71
CA GLU A 133 16.91 -4.46 -7.52
C GLU A 133 16.59 -3.48 -8.63
N ARG A 134 16.51 -3.97 -9.88
CA ARG A 134 16.08 -3.14 -11.01
C ARG A 134 14.64 -2.68 -10.85
N PHE A 135 13.73 -3.58 -10.46
CA PHE A 135 12.34 -3.25 -10.18
C PHE A 135 12.24 -2.20 -9.06
N LYS A 136 12.98 -2.40 -7.97
CA LYS A 136 13.08 -1.45 -6.87
C LYS A 136 13.54 -0.07 -7.34
N LYS A 137 14.63 0.04 -8.11
CA LYS A 137 15.10 1.32 -8.68
C LYS A 137 14.03 2.01 -9.52
N MET A 138 13.31 1.25 -10.36
CA MET A 138 12.22 1.79 -11.17
C MET A 138 11.12 2.41 -10.30
N ILE A 139 10.67 1.69 -9.26
CA ILE A 139 9.64 2.20 -8.33
C ILE A 139 10.14 3.43 -7.55
N LEU A 140 11.36 3.40 -7.04
CA LEU A 140 11.94 4.51 -6.28
C LEU A 140 12.21 5.77 -7.13
N SER A 141 12.27 5.63 -8.46
CA SER A 141 12.45 6.75 -9.38
C SER A 141 11.15 7.49 -9.73
N GLN A 142 9.99 7.01 -9.25
CA GLN A 142 8.71 7.64 -9.54
C GLN A 142 8.56 9.00 -8.86
N ASN A 143 8.10 9.98 -9.65
CA ASN A 143 7.90 11.37 -9.25
C ASN A 143 6.44 11.84 -9.43
N GLU A 144 5.49 10.92 -9.55
CA GLU A 144 4.08 11.20 -9.75
C GLU A 144 3.25 10.61 -8.60
N ILE A 145 2.22 11.34 -8.20
CA ILE A 145 1.21 10.94 -7.22
C ILE A 145 -0.15 10.99 -7.91
N SER A 146 -0.99 9.98 -7.71
CA SER A 146 -2.38 10.01 -8.17
C SER A 146 -3.33 10.31 -7.01
N ILE A 147 -4.20 11.30 -7.20
CA ILE A 147 -5.29 11.64 -6.29
C ILE A 147 -6.55 11.01 -6.84
N VAL A 148 -7.25 10.21 -6.03
CA VAL A 148 -8.50 9.52 -6.39
C VAL A 148 -9.66 9.96 -5.50
N ASN A 149 -10.90 9.80 -5.96
CA ASN A 149 -12.11 9.96 -5.13
C ASN A 149 -12.43 8.68 -4.34
N GLU A 150 -13.53 8.68 -3.57
CA GLU A 150 -13.99 7.52 -2.79
C GLU A 150 -14.23 6.23 -3.61
N ASP A 151 -14.49 6.34 -4.92
CA ASP A 151 -14.72 5.21 -5.82
C ASP A 151 -13.42 4.68 -6.48
N ASP A 152 -12.26 5.14 -6.00
CA ASP A 152 -10.95 4.84 -6.59
C ASP A 152 -10.76 5.40 -8.02
N TYR A 153 -11.58 6.38 -8.42
CA TYR A 153 -11.50 7.04 -9.72
C TYR A 153 -10.40 8.12 -9.71
N PRO A 154 -9.46 8.09 -10.68
CA PRO A 154 -8.38 9.08 -10.75
C PRO A 154 -8.91 10.47 -11.09
N LEU A 155 -8.73 11.40 -10.15
CA LEU A 155 -9.09 12.82 -10.31
C LEU A 155 -7.91 13.62 -10.89
N PHE A 156 -6.72 13.40 -10.34
CA PHE A 156 -5.51 14.14 -10.70
C PHE A 156 -4.28 13.24 -10.70
N LEU A 157 -3.34 13.54 -11.58
CA LEU A 157 -1.96 13.06 -11.54
C LEU A 157 -1.06 14.28 -11.34
N VAL A 158 -0.32 14.31 -10.24
CA VAL A 158 0.44 15.49 -9.80
C VAL A 158 1.91 15.16 -9.62
N SER A 159 2.77 16.16 -9.79
CA SER A 159 4.20 16.01 -9.53
C SER A 159 4.46 15.91 -8.02
N ASN A 160 5.31 14.95 -7.65
CA ASN A 160 5.81 14.74 -6.30
C ASN A 160 6.94 15.71 -5.90
N ASN A 161 7.31 16.64 -6.78
CA ASN A 161 8.38 17.63 -6.54
C ASN A 161 7.84 19.01 -6.13
N ASP A 162 6.53 19.18 -6.00
CA ASP A 162 5.92 20.44 -5.59
C ASP A 162 5.87 20.56 -4.06
N GLU A 163 6.83 21.31 -3.50
CA GLU A 163 6.96 21.52 -2.06
C GLU A 163 5.76 22.21 -1.40
N LYS A 164 4.91 22.90 -2.17
CA LYS A 164 3.70 23.55 -1.64
C LYS A 164 2.49 22.61 -1.56
N ASN A 165 2.59 21.43 -2.16
CA ASN A 165 1.50 20.47 -2.28
C ASN A 165 1.87 19.13 -1.63
N ILE A 166 1.21 18.07 -2.08
CA ILE A 166 1.40 16.70 -1.60
C ILE A 166 2.80 16.22 -1.98
N GLN A 167 3.52 15.68 -0.99
CA GLN A 167 4.82 15.06 -1.19
C GLN A 167 4.83 13.70 -0.52
N ALA A 168 5.36 12.69 -1.21
CA ALA A 168 5.54 11.36 -0.66
C ALA A 168 6.92 10.83 -1.00
N LYS A 169 7.55 10.09 -0.09
CA LYS A 169 8.85 9.47 -0.34
C LYS A 169 8.89 8.06 0.20
N ILE A 170 9.64 7.22 -0.48
CA ILE A 170 9.91 5.85 -0.05
C ILE A 170 11.41 5.66 -0.05
N ASP A 171 11.90 5.02 1.01
CA ASP A 171 13.22 4.41 1.03
C ASP A 171 13.10 2.93 1.41
N VAL A 172 14.05 2.14 0.91
CA VAL A 172 14.23 0.76 1.35
C VAL A 172 15.72 0.52 1.50
N SER A 173 16.21 0.70 2.72
CA SER A 173 17.61 0.51 3.09
C SER A 173 17.73 -0.45 4.25
N LYS A 174 18.79 -1.29 4.24
CA LYS A 174 19.08 -2.26 5.32
C LYS A 174 17.85 -3.08 5.75
N GLU A 175 17.10 -3.58 4.76
CA GLU A 175 15.87 -4.39 4.95
C GLU A 175 14.70 -3.67 5.66
N THR A 176 14.80 -2.35 5.84
CA THR A 176 13.72 -1.53 6.39
C THR A 176 13.12 -0.71 5.27
N PHE A 177 11.81 -0.78 5.14
CA PHE A 177 11.01 0.13 4.32
C PHE A 177 10.57 1.31 5.17
N VAL A 178 10.67 2.51 4.60
CA VAL A 178 10.14 3.74 5.15
C VAL A 178 9.32 4.41 4.05
N TYR A 179 8.11 4.82 4.40
CA TYR A 179 7.23 5.65 3.58
C TYR A 179 6.88 6.87 4.39
N GLU A 180 6.98 8.03 3.78
CA GLU A 180 6.55 9.30 4.34
C GLU A 180 5.64 10.02 3.38
N ILE A 181 4.65 10.74 3.91
CA ILE A 181 3.80 11.61 3.12
C ILE A 181 3.44 12.88 3.91
N LYS A 182 3.51 14.02 3.23
CA LYS A 182 2.96 15.31 3.63
C LYS A 182 1.73 15.61 2.79
N ILE A 183 0.64 15.96 3.45
CA ILE A 183 -0.59 16.40 2.79
C ILE A 183 -1.04 17.72 3.40
N PRO A 184 -1.27 18.77 2.60
CA PRO A 184 -1.83 20.01 3.09
C PRO A 184 -3.25 19.83 3.67
N LEU A 185 -3.53 20.58 4.73
CA LEU A 185 -4.85 20.76 5.34
C LEU A 185 -5.54 21.99 4.73
N SER A 186 -6.84 22.15 4.98
CA SER A 186 -7.66 23.27 4.49
C SER A 186 -7.19 24.67 4.96
N THR A 187 -6.37 24.70 6.01
CA THR A 187 -5.71 25.89 6.55
C THR A 187 -4.55 26.35 5.67
N ASN A 188 -3.92 25.47 4.89
CA ASN A 188 -2.84 25.83 3.97
C ASN A 188 -3.39 26.56 2.73
N LYS A 189 -3.27 27.89 2.73
CA LYS A 189 -3.81 28.74 1.64
C LYS A 189 -2.97 28.74 0.36
N GLN A 190 -1.78 28.15 0.38
CA GLN A 190 -0.89 28.07 -0.77
C GLN A 190 -1.03 26.75 -1.53
N ALA A 191 -1.57 25.71 -0.87
CA ALA A 191 -1.79 24.41 -1.46
C ALA A 191 -2.96 24.41 -2.45
N LYS A 192 -2.75 23.77 -3.60
CA LYS A 192 -3.78 23.50 -4.60
C LYS A 192 -4.61 22.27 -4.24
N TYR A 193 -3.98 21.28 -3.62
CA TYR A 193 -4.62 20.03 -3.20
C TYR A 193 -4.46 19.89 -1.70
N PHE A 194 -5.58 19.78 -1.00
CA PHE A 194 -5.61 19.70 0.46
C PHE A 194 -6.74 18.76 0.91
N ILE A 195 -6.64 18.31 2.15
CA ILE A 195 -7.70 17.60 2.85
C ILE A 195 -8.60 18.64 3.52
N GLU A 196 -9.92 18.46 3.40
CA GLU A 196 -10.94 19.30 4.04
C GLU A 196 -11.03 19.02 5.55
N SER A 197 -9.92 19.26 6.27
CA SER A 197 -9.82 19.20 7.72
C SER A 197 -8.84 20.25 8.24
N ALA A 198 -8.88 20.55 9.54
CA ALA A 198 -8.07 21.53 10.24
C ALA A 198 -7.50 20.98 11.56
N PRO A 199 -6.48 21.61 12.16
CA PRO A 199 -6.00 21.28 13.50
C PRO A 199 -7.14 21.17 14.52
N SER A 200 -6.95 20.36 15.57
CA SER A 200 -7.97 19.97 16.57
C SER A 200 -9.13 19.08 16.09
N GLU A 201 -9.32 18.90 14.78
CA GLU A 201 -10.37 18.01 14.25
C GLU A 201 -9.94 16.53 14.29
N LYS A 202 -10.92 15.64 14.07
CA LYS A 202 -10.67 14.22 13.87
C LYS A 202 -10.80 13.89 12.38
N ILE A 203 -9.92 13.04 11.89
CA ILE A 203 -9.92 12.53 10.52
C ILE A 203 -9.71 11.01 10.54
N LYS A 204 -10.44 10.28 9.69
CA LYS A 204 -10.22 8.84 9.52
C LYS A 204 -9.23 8.60 8.39
N ILE A 205 -8.17 7.83 8.68
CA ILE A 205 -7.07 7.58 7.75
C ILE A 205 -6.94 6.08 7.51
N GLY A 206 -6.99 5.69 6.24
CA GLY A 206 -6.84 4.31 5.77
C GLY A 206 -5.51 4.09 5.08
N ILE A 207 -4.81 3.00 5.42
CA ILE A 207 -3.59 2.57 4.74
C ILE A 207 -3.91 1.25 4.05
N VAL A 208 -3.95 1.29 2.72
CA VAL A 208 -4.41 0.16 1.90
C VAL A 208 -3.39 -0.14 0.81
N THR A 209 -2.92 -1.39 0.71
CA THR A 209 -2.22 -1.82 -0.52
C THR A 209 -3.24 -2.06 -1.62
N ASN A 210 -2.97 -1.58 -2.83
CA ASN A 210 -3.93 -1.71 -3.92
C ASN A 210 -4.11 -3.18 -4.33
N GLU A 211 -5.20 -3.46 -5.02
CA GLU A 211 -5.45 -4.78 -5.58
C GLU A 211 -4.91 -4.83 -7.02
N LEU A 212 -4.35 -5.98 -7.43
CA LEU A 212 -3.99 -6.19 -8.83
C LEU A 212 -5.28 -6.32 -9.64
N LYS A 213 -5.64 -5.28 -10.40
CA LYS A 213 -6.61 -5.40 -11.48
C LYS A 213 -5.92 -6.12 -12.64
N LEU A 214 -5.91 -7.45 -12.58
CA LEU A 214 -5.52 -8.29 -13.71
C LEU A 214 -6.69 -8.29 -14.70
N ASP A 215 -6.72 -7.31 -15.61
CA ASP A 215 -7.68 -7.31 -16.70
C ASP A 215 -7.38 -8.50 -17.63
N SER A 216 -8.06 -9.62 -17.37
CA SER A 216 -8.18 -10.83 -18.18
C SER A 216 -6.87 -11.56 -18.54
N PRO A 217 -6.92 -12.90 -18.76
CA PRO A 217 -5.71 -13.71 -18.83
C PRO A 217 -4.85 -13.25 -19.98
N ILE A 218 -3.60 -12.94 -19.67
CA ILE A 218 -2.51 -12.73 -20.63
C ILE A 218 -2.61 -13.87 -21.64
N GLY A 219 -3.18 -13.56 -22.81
CA GLY A 219 -3.25 -14.48 -23.93
C GLY A 219 -1.83 -14.92 -24.21
N ARG A 220 -1.57 -16.23 -24.06
CA ARG A 220 -0.31 -16.85 -24.46
C ARG A 220 0.08 -16.29 -25.84
N PRO A 221 1.27 -15.69 -26.00
CA PRO A 221 1.79 -15.45 -27.33
C PRO A 221 2.06 -16.82 -27.96
N GLY A 222 1.32 -17.15 -29.01
CA GLY A 222 1.71 -18.18 -29.96
C GLY A 222 0.85 -19.44 -29.97
N LYS A 223 -0.02 -19.53 -30.97
CA LYS A 223 0.19 -20.57 -31.98
C LYS A 223 0.01 -19.91 -33.34
N GLY A 224 1.10 -19.87 -34.11
CA GLY A 224 1.20 -19.15 -35.37
C GLY A 224 0.09 -19.50 -36.35
N MET A 225 -0.22 -18.52 -37.20
CA MET A 225 -1.02 -18.68 -38.40
C MET A 225 -0.58 -19.91 -39.19
N ASN A 226 -1.46 -20.90 -39.31
CA ASN A 226 -1.40 -21.84 -40.43
C ASN A 226 -2.10 -21.18 -41.62
N ARG A 227 -1.31 -20.52 -42.46
CA ARG A 227 -1.63 -20.22 -43.85
C ARG A 227 -0.52 -20.83 -44.71
N GLY A 228 -0.88 -21.74 -45.61
CA GLY A 228 0.01 -22.13 -46.70
C GLY A 228 0.01 -23.63 -46.99
N ASP A 229 -0.72 -24.00 -48.04
CA ASP A 229 -0.54 -25.21 -48.83
C ASP A 229 0.91 -25.42 -49.29
N GLY A 230 1.40 -26.67 -49.30
CA GLY A 230 2.63 -27.02 -50.03
C GLY A 230 3.38 -28.26 -49.56
N LYS A 231 3.17 -29.39 -50.26
CA LYS A 231 4.09 -30.51 -50.59
C LYS A 231 5.34 -30.81 -49.71
N GLN A 232 5.29 -31.97 -49.03
CA GLN A 232 6.26 -33.11 -48.90
C GLN A 232 7.75 -32.97 -49.35
N PRO A 233 8.67 -33.92 -48.98
CA PRO A 233 9.27 -34.30 -47.68
C PRO A 233 10.82 -34.16 -47.66
N SER A 234 11.49 -34.25 -46.50
CA SER A 234 12.87 -34.77 -46.44
C SER A 234 13.32 -35.20 -45.04
N GLN A 235 14.17 -36.21 -45.03
CA GLN A 235 14.87 -36.85 -43.91
C GLN A 235 15.76 -35.86 -43.14
N GLY A 236 15.93 -36.15 -41.85
CA GLY A 236 16.95 -35.51 -41.02
C GLY A 236 16.91 -36.07 -39.60
N GLU A 237 17.73 -37.08 -39.35
CA GLU A 237 18.14 -37.45 -38.00
C GLU A 237 18.72 -36.22 -37.29
N SER A 238 18.13 -35.83 -36.17
CA SER A 238 18.81 -34.98 -35.20
C SER A 238 18.40 -35.37 -33.79
N SER A 239 19.24 -36.22 -33.24
CA SER A 239 19.42 -36.43 -31.80
C SER A 239 19.75 -35.10 -31.14
N GLY A 240 18.80 -34.51 -30.42
CA GLY A 240 19.04 -33.21 -29.78
C GLY A 240 17.96 -32.83 -28.79
N ARG A 241 18.14 -33.28 -27.54
CA ARG A 241 17.64 -32.67 -26.29
C ARG A 241 16.19 -32.15 -26.33
N ARG A 242 15.28 -32.96 -25.78
CA ARG A 242 14.02 -32.48 -25.20
C ARG A 242 14.31 -31.23 -24.35
N PRO A 243 13.66 -30.08 -24.59
CA PRO A 243 13.70 -28.99 -23.64
C PRO A 243 13.12 -29.50 -22.33
N GLN A 244 14.01 -29.60 -21.36
CA GLN A 244 13.75 -29.82 -19.95
C GLN A 244 12.56 -28.94 -19.54
N GLY A 245 11.58 -29.57 -18.87
CA GLY A 245 10.33 -28.92 -18.47
C GLY A 245 10.59 -27.52 -17.95
N MET A 246 9.89 -26.54 -18.53
CA MET A 246 9.78 -25.23 -17.92
C MET A 246 9.36 -25.43 -16.46
N PRO A 247 10.01 -24.78 -15.49
CA PRO A 247 9.50 -24.76 -14.13
C PRO A 247 8.05 -24.33 -14.21
N GLU A 248 7.17 -25.21 -13.75
CA GLU A 248 5.77 -24.88 -13.48
C GLU A 248 5.71 -23.51 -12.82
N GLY A 249 4.73 -22.74 -13.25
CA GLY A 249 4.64 -21.30 -13.02
C GLY A 249 5.14 -20.91 -11.63
N ARG A 250 5.96 -19.86 -11.57
CA ARG A 250 6.29 -19.19 -10.32
C ARG A 250 4.97 -18.83 -9.65
N ASN A 251 4.49 -19.73 -8.83
CA ASN A 251 3.51 -19.46 -7.82
C ASN A 251 4.31 -18.64 -6.81
N PHE A 252 4.39 -17.32 -7.06
CA PHE A 252 4.84 -16.38 -6.06
C PHE A 252 3.83 -16.56 -4.91
N GLY A 253 4.20 -17.37 -3.92
CA GLY A 253 3.45 -17.55 -2.67
C GLY A 253 3.47 -16.28 -1.83
N MET A 254 3.20 -15.14 -2.47
CA MET A 254 2.96 -13.87 -1.82
C MET A 254 1.52 -13.92 -1.36
N ASN A 255 1.30 -13.78 -0.05
CA ASN A 255 -0.04 -13.51 0.43
C ASN A 255 -0.52 -12.20 -0.23
N THR A 256 -1.51 -12.30 -1.12
CA THR A 256 -2.11 -11.19 -1.85
C THR A 256 -3.16 -10.44 -1.04
N ASP A 257 -3.49 -10.91 0.17
CA ASP A 257 -4.43 -10.22 1.05
C ASP A 257 -3.95 -8.78 1.24
N PRO A 258 -4.79 -7.79 0.91
CA PRO A 258 -4.38 -6.40 1.01
C PRO A 258 -4.12 -6.06 2.47
N ILE A 259 -3.06 -5.28 2.71
CA ILE A 259 -2.93 -4.56 3.97
C ILE A 259 -4.12 -3.60 4.03
N LYS A 260 -4.88 -3.64 5.12
CA LYS A 260 -6.00 -2.74 5.41
C LYS A 260 -5.89 -2.32 6.87
N LEU A 261 -5.43 -1.10 7.12
CA LEU A 261 -5.36 -0.50 8.44
C LEU A 261 -6.15 0.80 8.46
N TRP A 262 -6.92 1.03 9.52
CA TRP A 262 -7.72 2.23 9.68
C TRP A 262 -7.49 2.84 11.06
N TYR A 263 -7.28 4.15 11.05
CA TYR A 263 -7.07 4.98 12.24
C TYR A 263 -8.11 6.10 12.27
N GLU A 264 -8.64 6.41 13.45
CA GLU A 264 -9.26 7.72 13.69
C GLU A 264 -8.20 8.57 14.38
N VAL A 265 -7.72 9.59 13.66
CA VAL A 265 -6.62 10.45 14.09
C VAL A 265 -7.19 11.77 14.57
N LYS A 266 -6.90 12.15 15.81
CA LYS A 266 -7.14 13.50 16.32
C LYS A 266 -5.94 14.39 15.97
N LEU A 267 -6.18 15.45 15.19
CA LEU A 267 -5.19 16.47 14.88
C LEU A 267 -4.94 17.34 16.13
N THR A 268 -3.68 17.69 16.36
CA THR A 268 -3.28 18.54 17.50
C THR A 268 -3.08 19.99 17.02
N ASP A 269 -3.23 20.96 17.91
CA ASP A 269 -3.06 22.41 17.62
C ASP A 269 -1.84 22.98 18.35
#